data_AF-A0A967UCB0-F1
#
_entry.id   AF-A0A967UCB0-F1
#
_cell.length_a   1.000
_cell.length_b   1.000
_cell.length_c   1.000
_cell.angle_alpha   90.00
_cell.angle_beta   90.00
_cell.angle_gamma   90.00
#
_symmetry.space_group_name_H-M   'P 1'
#
loop_
_entity.id
_entity.type
_entity.pdbx_description
1 polymer ?
#
loop_
_entity_poly.entity_id
_entity_poly.type
_entity_poly.pdbx_seq_one_letter_code
_entity_poly.pdbx_strand_id
1 'polypeptide(L)'
;MPMYAVKTTASQEQTVADMIANREEPDIHAVLAPDSLTSYVMVEADGTGAIERVLEEIPHARGIVPGESSIAEVEHFLSPKPDVEGIAEGDIVELV
;
A
#
# COMPACT_ATOMS: atom_id res chain seq x y z
N MET A 1 -12.49 -1.00 8.79
CA MET A 1 -12.07 -2.34 8.39
C MET A 1 -10.56 -2.42 8.57
N PRO A 2 -10.00 -3.58 8.93
CA PRO A 2 -8.58 -3.70 9.21
C PRO A 2 -7.75 -3.63 7.92
N MET A 3 -6.56 -3.04 8.01
CA MET A 3 -5.55 -3.06 6.96
C MET A 3 -4.49 -4.09 7.31
N TYR A 4 -4.00 -4.82 6.31
CA TYR A 4 -2.93 -5.80 6.47
C TYR A 4 -1.75 -5.43 5.58
N ALA A 5 -0.53 -5.56 6.12
CA ALA A 5 0.69 -5.38 5.34
C ALA A 5 1.14 -6.72 4.76
N VAL A 6 1.23 -6.79 3.44
CA VAL A 6 1.80 -7.93 2.70
C VAL A 6 3.23 -7.59 2.34
N LYS A 7 4.18 -8.41 2.78
CA LYS A 7 5.59 -8.26 2.42
C LYS A 7 5.80 -8.71 0.98
N THR A 8 6.59 -7.96 0.24
CA THR A 8 6.92 -8.24 -1.17
C THR A 8 8.42 -8.29 -1.38
N THR A 9 8.83 -8.69 -2.58
CA THR A 9 10.19 -8.39 -3.07
C THR A 9 10.27 -6.89 -3.35
N ALA A 10 11.35 -6.24 -2.95
CA ALA A 10 11.57 -4.82 -3.23
C ALA A 10 11.40 -4.52 -4.73
N SER A 11 10.77 -3.39 -5.04
CA SER A 11 10.46 -2.94 -6.40
C SER A 11 9.42 -3.78 -7.16
N GLN A 12 8.73 -4.71 -6.48
CA GLN A 12 7.63 -5.50 -7.04
C GLN A 12 6.27 -5.15 -6.39
N GLU A 13 6.17 -4.07 -5.62
CA GLU A 13 5.00 -3.67 -4.84
C GLU A 13 3.79 -3.44 -5.76
N GLN A 14 3.94 -2.63 -6.80
CA GLN A 14 2.86 -2.36 -7.77
C GLN A 14 2.41 -3.64 -8.49
N THR A 15 3.36 -4.46 -8.96
CA THR A 15 3.04 -5.72 -9.65
C THR A 15 2.27 -6.70 -8.74
N VAL A 16 2.67 -6.80 -7.46
CA VAL A 16 1.95 -7.61 -6.47
C VAL A 16 0.57 -7.04 -6.21
N ALA A 17 0.45 -5.71 -6.05
CA ALA A 17 -0.83 -5.06 -5.82
C ALA A 17 -1.82 -5.30 -6.97
N ASP A 18 -1.36 -5.16 -8.22
CA ASP A 18 -2.16 -5.42 -9.41
C ASP A 18 -2.58 -6.89 -9.47
N MET A 19 -1.69 -7.83 -9.16
CA MET A 19 -2.03 -9.24 -9.13
C MET A 19 -3.08 -9.57 -8.05
N ILE A 20 -3.02 -8.95 -6.87
CA ILE A 20 -4.04 -9.11 -5.82
C ILE A 20 -5.37 -8.55 -6.31
N ALA A 21 -5.38 -7.33 -6.84
CA ALA A 21 -6.60 -6.66 -7.31
C ALA A 21 -7.30 -7.46 -8.43
N ASN A 22 -6.54 -8.06 -9.34
CA ASN A 22 -7.06 -8.87 -10.45
C ASN A 22 -7.66 -10.23 -10.00
N ARG A 23 -7.51 -10.63 -8.73
CA ARG A 23 -8.16 -11.85 -8.23
C ARG A 23 -9.64 -11.68 -7.94
N GLU A 24 -10.12 -10.44 -7.80
CA GLU A 24 -11.52 -10.12 -7.51
C GLU A 24 -12.08 -10.94 -6.31
N GLU A 25 -11.27 -11.15 -5.27
CA GLU A 25 -11.71 -11.85 -4.06
C GLU A 25 -12.70 -10.99 -3.27
N PRO A 26 -13.90 -11.50 -2.93
CA PRO A 26 -14.97 -10.70 -2.29
C PRO A 26 -14.60 -10.09 -0.93
N ASP A 27 -13.69 -10.74 -0.21
CA ASP A 27 -13.28 -10.32 1.14
C ASP A 27 -12.08 -9.35 1.11
N ILE A 28 -11.56 -9.01 -0.07
CA ILE A 28 -10.49 -8.02 -0.29
C ILE A 28 -11.12 -6.79 -0.94
N HIS A 29 -11.10 -5.66 -0.22
CA HIS A 29 -11.83 -4.45 -0.59
C HIS A 29 -10.96 -3.43 -1.33
N ALA A 30 -9.68 -3.35 -0.96
CA ALA A 30 -8.73 -2.40 -1.54
C ALA A 30 -7.30 -2.91 -1.42
N VAL A 31 -6.45 -2.42 -2.34
CA VAL A 31 -5.02 -2.67 -2.34
C VAL A 31 -4.29 -1.36 -2.61
N LEU A 32 -3.23 -1.08 -1.85
CA LEU A 32 -2.46 0.15 -1.94
C LEU A 32 -0.95 -0.16 -1.94
N ALA A 33 -0.26 0.32 -2.97
CA ALA A 33 1.19 0.26 -3.11
C ALA A 33 1.73 1.69 -3.34
N PRO A 34 1.95 2.48 -2.28
CA PRO A 34 2.47 3.84 -2.42
C PRO A 34 3.97 3.82 -2.69
N ASP A 35 4.47 4.70 -3.55
CA ASP A 35 5.90 4.76 -3.93
C ASP A 35 6.86 4.94 -2.73
N SER A 36 6.39 5.60 -1.66
CA SER A 36 7.15 5.80 -0.42
C SER A 36 7.28 4.54 0.44
N LEU A 37 6.53 3.48 0.16
CA LEU A 37 6.52 2.23 0.95
C LEU A 37 7.24 1.12 0.19
N THR A 38 8.48 0.85 0.58
CA THR A 38 9.30 -0.19 -0.05
C THR A 38 9.07 -1.57 0.58
N SER A 39 8.96 -2.60 -0.25
CA SER A 39 8.80 -4.03 0.07
C SER A 39 7.50 -4.40 0.79
N TYR A 40 6.48 -3.54 0.73
CA TYR A 40 5.17 -3.84 1.29
C TYR A 40 4.04 -3.33 0.40
N VAL A 41 2.92 -4.03 0.47
CA VAL A 41 1.63 -3.64 -0.11
C VAL A 41 0.61 -3.68 1.02
N MET A 42 -0.22 -2.64 1.12
CA MET A 42 -1.32 -2.59 2.08
C MET A 42 -2.57 -3.18 1.44
N VAL A 43 -3.27 -4.05 2.18
CA VAL A 43 -4.49 -4.73 1.70
C VAL A 43 -5.59 -4.52 2.73
N GLU A 44 -6.71 -3.95 2.30
CA GLU A 44 -7.93 -3.87 3.09
C GLU A 44 -8.75 -5.15 2.90
N ALA A 45 -9.06 -5.84 3.99
CA ALA A 45 -9.83 -7.09 3.93
C ALA A 45 -10.61 -7.33 5.22
N ASP A 46 -11.58 -8.25 5.18
CA ASP A 46 -12.32 -8.67 6.38
C ASP A 46 -11.51 -9.54 7.33
N GLY A 47 -10.41 -10.13 6.83
CA GLY A 47 -9.50 -10.99 7.59
C GLY A 47 -8.33 -11.48 6.74
N THR A 48 -7.37 -12.16 7.37
CA THR A 48 -6.17 -12.66 6.67
C THR A 48 -6.44 -13.83 5.75
N GLY A 49 -7.50 -14.62 5.98
CA GLY A 49 -7.73 -15.87 5.25
C GLY A 49 -7.90 -15.69 3.74
N ALA A 50 -8.57 -14.64 3.28
CA ALA A 50 -8.68 -14.35 1.85
C ALA A 50 -7.34 -13.90 1.25
N ILE A 51 -6.59 -13.09 1.99
CA ILE A 51 -5.24 -12.65 1.59
C ILE A 51 -4.33 -13.86 1.46
N GLU A 52 -4.28 -14.75 2.45
CA GLU A 52 -3.44 -15.96 2.44
C GLU A 52 -3.70 -16.82 1.20
N ARG A 53 -4.97 -17.09 0.86
CA ARG A 53 -5.36 -17.84 -0.35
C ARG A 53 -4.83 -17.19 -1.62
N VAL A 54 -4.96 -15.87 -1.73
CA VAL A 54 -4.50 -15.11 -2.90
C VAL A 54 -2.98 -15.13 -3.04
N LEU A 55 -2.25 -15.00 -1.92
CA LEU A 55 -0.80 -14.89 -1.95
C LEU A 55 -0.09 -16.18 -2.38
N GLU A 56 -0.72 -17.36 -2.22
CA GLU A 56 -0.14 -18.64 -2.67
C GLU A 56 0.20 -18.65 -4.16
N GLU A 57 -0.54 -17.89 -4.96
CA GLU A 57 -0.42 -17.87 -6.42
C GLU A 57 0.22 -16.58 -6.95
N ILE A 58 0.73 -15.71 -6.07
CA ILE A 58 1.33 -14.43 -6.45
C ILE A 58 2.85 -14.50 -6.27
N PRO A 59 3.62 -14.52 -7.38
CA PRO A 59 5.06 -14.40 -7.32
C PRO A 59 5.47 -13.12 -6.58
N HIS A 60 6.59 -13.19 -5.87
CA HIS A 60 7.17 -12.08 -5.10
C HIS A 60 6.39 -11.64 -3.86
N ALA A 61 5.18 -12.15 -3.61
CA ALA A 61 4.57 -12.08 -2.29
C ALA A 61 5.37 -12.95 -1.30
N ARG A 62 5.62 -12.42 -0.10
CA ARG A 62 6.44 -13.05 0.95
C ARG A 62 5.66 -13.32 2.24
N GLY A 63 4.33 -13.15 2.19
CA GLY A 63 3.42 -13.38 3.31
C GLY A 63 2.95 -12.11 4.01
N ILE A 64 2.08 -12.29 4.98
CA ILE A 64 1.44 -11.22 5.75
C ILE A 64 2.30 -10.88 6.98
N VAL A 65 2.45 -9.59 7.28
CA VAL A 65 3.06 -9.12 8.53
C VAL A 65 2.06 -9.36 9.66
N PRO A 66 2.46 -10.00 10.78
CA PRO A 66 1.55 -10.24 11.90
C PRO A 66 0.97 -8.95 12.47
N GLY A 67 -0.34 -8.94 12.69
CA GLY A 67 -1.09 -7.79 13.21
C GLY A 67 -1.98 -7.14 12.16
N GLU A 68 -2.74 -6.16 12.61
CA GLU A 68 -3.57 -5.30 11.77
C GLU A 68 -3.13 -3.84 11.96
N SER A 69 -3.21 -3.08 10.87
CA SER A 69 -3.01 -1.63 10.87
C SER A 69 -4.35 -0.92 10.80
N SER A 70 -4.40 0.28 11.39
CA SER A 70 -5.56 1.15 11.27
C SER A 70 -5.46 2.02 10.01
N ILE A 71 -6.60 2.48 9.49
CA ILE A 71 -6.60 3.40 8.33
C ILE A 71 -5.80 4.68 8.59
N ALA A 72 -5.77 5.17 9.85
CA ALA A 72 -5.02 6.37 10.25
C ALA A 72 -3.50 6.22 10.02
N GLU A 73 -2.97 5.00 10.08
CA GLU A 73 -1.57 4.73 9.76
C GLU A 73 -1.28 4.82 8.26
N VAL A 74 -2.31 4.72 7.41
CA VAL A 74 -2.19 4.68 5.95
C VAL A 74 -2.57 6.02 5.30
N GLU A 75 -3.28 6.91 6.02
CA GLU A 75 -3.76 8.21 5.51
C GLU A 75 -2.66 9.07 4.88
N HIS A 76 -1.47 9.08 5.46
CA HIS A 76 -0.35 9.87 4.97
C HIS A 76 0.15 9.42 3.57
N PHE A 77 -0.16 8.19 3.15
CA PHE A 77 0.11 7.70 1.80
C PHE A 77 -0.98 8.12 0.80
N LEU A 78 -2.21 8.38 1.26
CA LEU A 78 -3.34 8.78 0.41
C LEU A 78 -3.36 10.27 0.12
N SER A 79 -2.62 11.06 0.88
CA SER A 79 -2.49 12.51 0.71
C SER A 79 -1.01 12.91 0.78
N PRO A 80 -0.22 12.58 -0.25
CA PRO A 80 1.13 13.13 -0.35
C PRO A 80 1.01 14.66 -0.39
N LYS A 81 1.67 15.34 0.56
CA LYS A 81 1.71 16.80 0.56
C LYS A 81 2.43 17.26 -0.71
N PRO A 82 1.85 18.16 -1.51
CA PRO A 82 2.54 18.75 -2.65
C PRO A 82 3.85 19.41 -2.21
N ASP A 83 4.94 19.16 -2.93
CA ASP A 83 6.25 19.79 -2.63
C ASP A 83 6.21 21.33 -2.72
N VAL A 84 5.23 21.87 -3.43
CA VAL A 84 5.03 23.31 -3.68
C VAL A 84 3.84 23.90 -2.93
N GLU A 85 3.26 23.18 -1.98
CA GLU A 85 2.16 23.70 -1.16
C GLU A 85 2.64 24.94 -0.38
N GLY A 86 2.12 26.12 -0.76
CA GLY A 86 2.45 27.40 -0.12
C GLY A 86 3.49 28.27 -0.85
N ILE A 87 3.91 27.93 -2.07
CA ILE A 87 4.77 28.79 -2.90
C ILE A 87 3.91 29.57 -3.90
N ALA A 88 3.99 30.90 -3.85
CA ALA A 88 3.36 31.81 -4.79
C ALA A 88 4.37 32.48 -5.72
N GLU A 89 3.88 33.02 -6.84
CA GLU A 89 4.70 33.85 -7.73
C GLU A 89 5.26 35.05 -6.95
N GLY A 90 6.58 35.16 -6.87
CA GLY A 90 7.28 36.21 -6.15
C GLY A 90 7.89 35.80 -4.80
N ASP A 91 7.64 34.58 -4.32
CA ASP A 91 8.28 34.07 -3.11
C ASP A 91 9.78 33.83 -3.33
N ILE A 92 10.58 34.20 -2.33
CA ILE A 92 12.02 33.90 -2.29
C ILE A 92 12.18 32.57 -1.55
N VAL A 93 12.70 31.57 -2.26
CA VAL A 93 12.92 30.21 -1.72
C VAL A 93 14.41 29.90 -1.59
N GLU A 94 14.75 29.01 -0.67
CA GLU A 94 16.11 28.49 -0.47
C GLU A 94 16.21 27.05 -0.99
N LEU A 95 17.28 26.74 -1.71
CA LEU A 95 17.58 25.37 -2.15
C LEU A 95 18.27 24.62 -1.01
N VAL A 96 17.68 23.50 -0.57
CA VAL A 96 18.22 22.60 0.45
C VAL A 96 18.83 21.34 -0.13
#